data_AF-A0A5C8DC65-F1
#
_entry.id   AF-A0A5C8DC65-F1
#
_cell.length_a   1.000
_cell.length_b   1.000
_cell.length_c   1.000
_cell.angle_alpha   90.00
_cell.angle_beta   90.00
_cell.angle_gamma   90.00
#
_symmetry.space_group_name_H-M   'P 1'
#
loop_
_entity.id
_entity.type
_entity.pdbx_description
1 polymer ?
#
loop_
_entity_poly.entity_id
_entity_poly.type
_entity_poly.pdbx_seq_one_letter_code
_entity_poly.pdbx_strand_id
1 'polypeptide(L)'
;MTALIIDILLWGSLAGVSVIAWRQDKTVLTSALRNGGMDFINIVPRIALGVIGSGFIAAIIPSEVIVGGLGPDTGWLGVATAVVAGAATPGGPVVGFSIGAVALKSGGGTPQVVAYVVAWALFAFQRVILWEIPFMPARFVWFRCAVSVPFPFLAAAIVMVIGKP
;
A
#
# COMPACT_ATOMS: atom_id res chain seq x y z
N MET A 1 7.52 0.25 20.83
CA MET A 1 8.57 -0.79 20.92
C MET A 1 8.83 -1.46 19.57
N THR A 2 7.80 -1.96 18.86
CA THR A 2 7.95 -2.61 17.54
C THR A 2 8.55 -1.70 16.46
N ALA A 3 8.12 -0.43 16.36
CA ALA A 3 8.66 0.52 15.38
C ALA A 3 10.17 0.76 15.57
N LEU A 4 10.61 0.97 16.83
CA LEU A 4 12.02 1.17 17.16
C LEU A 4 12.90 -0.03 16.76
N ILE A 5 12.39 -1.26 16.92
CA ILE A 5 13.13 -2.47 16.53
C ILE A 5 13.30 -2.50 15.00
N ILE A 6 12.24 -2.17 14.25
CA ILE A 6 12.30 -2.09 12.79
C ILE A 6 13.32 -1.01 12.37
N ASP A 7 13.27 0.17 12.98
CA ASP A 7 14.20 1.25 12.67
C ASP A 7 15.65 0.83 12.92
N ILE A 8 15.92 0.22 14.08
CA ILE A 8 17.27 -0.27 14.42
C ILE A 8 17.75 -1.32 13.40
N LEU A 9 16.89 -2.26 13.00
CA LEU A 9 17.23 -3.28 12.01
C LEU A 9 17.52 -2.67 10.63
N LEU A 10 16.70 -1.72 10.18
CA LEU A 10 16.89 -1.04 8.90
C LEU A 10 18.17 -0.21 8.89
N TRP A 11 18.39 0.62 9.92
CA TRP A 11 19.62 1.40 10.05
C TRP A 11 20.86 0.51 10.19
N GLY A 12 20.76 -0.59 10.94
CA GLY A 12 21.82 -1.59 11.07
C GLY A 12 22.16 -2.26 9.75
N SER A 13 21.15 -2.63 8.95
CA SER A 13 21.36 -3.21 7.62
C SER A 13 22.04 -2.22 6.66
N LEU A 14 21.59 -0.96 6.64
CA LEU A 14 22.21 0.10 5.83
C LEU A 14 23.67 0.31 6.23
N ALA A 15 23.96 0.36 7.53
CA ALA A 15 25.33 0.48 8.04
C ALA A 15 26.19 -0.73 7.62
N GLY A 16 25.66 -1.95 7.72
CA GLY A 16 26.33 -3.18 7.30
C GLY A 16 26.71 -3.17 5.82
N VAL A 17 25.75 -2.85 4.94
CA VAL A 17 25.99 -2.76 3.49
C VAL A 17 26.97 -1.63 3.16
N SER A 18 26.90 -0.50 3.89
CA SER A 18 27.86 0.61 3.72
C SER A 18 29.29 0.20 4.08
N VAL A 19 29.48 -0.59 5.15
CA VAL A 19 30.79 -1.13 5.53
C VAL A 19 31.32 -2.10 4.47
N ILE A 20 30.46 -2.94 3.90
CA ILE A 20 30.83 -3.87 2.80
C ILE A 20 31.27 -3.07 1.56
N ALA A 21 30.48 -2.06 1.16
CA ALA A 21 30.81 -1.19 0.03
C ALA A 21 32.14 -0.46 0.25
N TRP A 22 32.38 0.04 1.47
CA TRP A 22 33.63 0.69 1.82
C TRP A 22 34.86 -0.23 1.73
N ARG A 23 34.69 -1.51 2.09
CA ARG A 23 35.74 -2.54 2.00
C ARG A 23 36.04 -2.97 0.55
N GLN A 24 35.08 -2.83 -0.37
CA GLN A 24 35.29 -3.15 -1.78
C GLN A 24 36.03 -2.03 -2.50
N ASP A 25 35.46 -0.83 -2.52
CA ASP A 25 36.07 0.34 -3.17
C ASP A 25 35.42 1.63 -2.65
N LYS A 26 36.25 2.65 -2.37
CA LYS A 26 35.77 3.97 -1.97
C LYS A 26 34.90 4.63 -3.04
N THR A 27 35.14 4.33 -4.32
CA THR A 27 34.36 4.84 -5.46
C THR A 27 32.95 4.26 -5.51
N VAL A 28 32.77 3.00 -5.09
CA VAL A 28 31.46 2.35 -4.97
C VAL A 28 30.64 3.02 -3.86
N LEU A 29 31.26 3.29 -2.70
CA LEU A 29 30.60 3.96 -1.59
C LEU A 29 30.15 5.39 -1.95
N THR A 30 31.04 6.19 -2.54
CA THR A 30 30.70 7.58 -2.91
C THR A 30 29.64 7.65 -4.00
N SER A 31 29.69 6.75 -4.99
CA SER A 31 28.68 6.67 -6.04
C SER A 31 27.32 6.22 -5.49
N ALA A 32 27.30 5.21 -4.61
CA ALA A 32 26.07 4.74 -3.96
C ALA A 32 25.43 5.81 -3.07
N LEU A 33 26.23 6.53 -2.27
CA LEU A 33 25.74 7.64 -1.44
C LEU A 33 25.19 8.78 -2.28
N ARG A 34 25.84 9.12 -3.40
CA ARG A 34 25.39 10.18 -4.29
C ARG A 34 24.08 9.81 -4.99
N ASN A 35 24.01 8.62 -5.57
CA ASN A 35 22.81 8.16 -6.29
C ASN A 35 21.64 7.96 -5.32
N GLY A 36 21.86 7.22 -4.22
CA GLY A 36 20.83 6.99 -3.21
C GLY A 36 20.39 8.28 -2.50
N GLY A 37 21.30 9.22 -2.26
CA GLY A 37 20.96 10.53 -1.70
C GLY A 37 20.10 11.36 -2.66
N MET A 38 20.40 11.33 -3.97
CA MET A 38 19.59 12.00 -4.98
C MET A 38 18.19 11.39 -5.07
N ASP A 39 18.10 10.06 -5.07
CA ASP A 39 16.81 9.35 -5.07
C ASP A 39 15.99 9.68 -3.81
N PHE A 40 16.63 9.73 -2.63
CA PHE A 40 16.00 10.12 -1.39
C PHE A 40 15.41 11.53 -1.47
N ILE A 41 16.19 12.52 -1.92
CA ILE A 41 15.73 13.91 -2.08
C ILE A 41 14.56 13.99 -3.07
N ASN A 42 14.57 13.19 -4.13
CA ASN A 42 13.51 13.19 -5.14
C ASN A 42 12.22 12.49 -4.67
N ILE A 43 12.34 11.49 -3.80
CA ILE A 43 11.21 10.66 -3.34
C ILE A 43 10.55 11.27 -2.10
N VAL A 44 11.31 11.83 -1.16
CA VAL A 44 10.79 12.36 0.11
C VAL A 44 9.64 13.35 -0.07
N PRO A 45 9.71 14.37 -0.96
CA PRO A 45 8.60 15.30 -1.16
C PRO A 45 7.32 14.59 -1.64
N ARG A 46 7.46 13.58 -2.50
CA ARG A 46 6.33 12.80 -3.02
C ARG A 46 5.67 11.97 -1.91
N ILE A 47 6.48 11.37 -1.03
CA ILE A 47 5.97 10.63 0.13
C ILE A 47 5.28 11.59 1.11
N ALA A 48 5.88 12.74 1.42
CA ALA A 48 5.30 13.72 2.33
C ALA A 48 3.93 14.23 1.84
N LEU A 49 3.82 14.57 0.56
CA LEU A 49 2.55 14.95 -0.06
C LEU A 49 1.52 13.82 0.00
N GLY A 50 1.92 12.58 -0.25
CA GLY A 50 1.02 11.42 -0.15
C GLY A 50 0.52 11.19 1.28
N VAL A 51 1.41 11.24 2.27
CA VAL A 51 1.08 11.05 3.69
C VAL A 51 0.15 12.15 4.19
N ILE A 52 0.53 13.42 4.02
CA ILE A 52 -0.26 14.57 4.47
C ILE A 52 -1.58 14.64 3.71
N GLY A 53 -1.53 14.50 2.38
CA GLY A 53 -2.71 14.52 1.51
C GLY A 53 -3.71 13.42 1.86
N SER A 54 -3.24 12.23 2.26
CA SER A 54 -4.14 11.16 2.68
C SER A 54 -4.93 11.50 3.94
N GLY A 55 -4.36 12.25 4.88
CA GLY A 55 -5.08 12.75 6.06
C GLY A 55 -6.20 13.71 5.68
N PHE A 56 -5.97 14.61 4.72
CA PHE A 56 -7.00 15.52 4.20
C PHE A 56 -8.09 14.77 3.41
N ILE A 57 -7.71 13.86 2.52
CA ILE A 57 -8.68 13.04 1.76
C ILE A 57 -9.56 12.26 2.73
N ALA A 58 -8.96 11.62 3.73
CA ALA A 58 -9.70 10.87 4.74
C ALA A 58 -10.63 11.76 5.59
N ALA A 59 -10.28 13.04 5.80
CA ALA A 59 -11.14 14.01 6.49
C ALA A 59 -12.28 14.56 5.62
N ILE A 60 -12.12 14.54 4.29
CA ILE A 60 -13.09 15.12 3.33
C ILE A 60 -14.09 14.05 2.84
N ILE A 61 -13.73 12.77 2.82
CA ILE A 61 -14.64 11.70 2.38
C ILE A 61 -15.84 11.66 3.34
N PRO A 62 -17.07 11.92 2.87
CA PRO A 62 -18.26 11.85 3.71
C PRO A 62 -18.47 10.43 4.22
N SER A 63 -18.76 10.28 5.51
CA SER A 63 -19.05 8.98 6.12
C SER A 63 -20.20 8.25 5.41
N GLU A 64 -21.14 8.98 4.81
CA GLU A 64 -22.27 8.44 4.04
C GLU A 64 -21.82 7.73 2.76
N VAL A 65 -20.74 8.19 2.12
CA VAL A 65 -20.17 7.55 0.92
C VAL A 65 -19.48 6.24 1.31
N ILE A 66 -18.83 6.22 2.48
CA ILE A 66 -18.22 5.02 3.04
C ILE A 66 -19.30 4.02 3.47
N VAL A 67 -20.32 4.44 4.21
CA VAL A 67 -21.38 3.57 4.71
C VAL A 67 -22.28 3.07 3.57
N GLY A 68 -22.60 3.92 2.59
CA GLY A 68 -23.45 3.55 1.46
C GLY A 68 -22.79 2.57 0.48
N GLY A 69 -21.46 2.65 0.28
CA GLY A 69 -20.73 1.80 -0.66
C GLY A 69 -19.92 0.66 -0.04
N LEU A 70 -19.51 0.80 1.23
CA LEU A 70 -18.65 -0.14 1.96
C LEU A 70 -19.27 -0.60 3.28
N GLY A 71 -20.53 -0.25 3.57
CA GLY A 71 -21.21 -0.65 4.80
C GLY A 71 -21.41 -2.17 4.91
N PRO A 72 -21.64 -2.70 6.12
CA PRO A 72 -21.81 -4.14 6.35
C PRO A 72 -22.91 -4.76 5.49
N ASP A 73 -24.01 -4.01 5.28
CA ASP A 73 -25.21 -4.47 4.58
C ASP A 73 -25.08 -4.53 3.05
N THR A 74 -23.97 -4.00 2.50
CA THR A 74 -23.72 -3.96 1.05
C THR A 74 -23.36 -5.33 0.45
N GLY A 75 -23.05 -6.32 1.29
CA GLY A 75 -22.69 -7.67 0.88
C GLY A 75 -21.58 -7.71 -0.18
N TRP A 76 -21.72 -8.60 -1.15
CA TRP A 76 -20.74 -8.79 -2.23
C TRP A 76 -20.59 -7.60 -3.17
N LEU A 77 -21.61 -6.76 -3.33
CA LEU A 77 -21.52 -5.53 -4.12
C LEU A 77 -20.59 -4.52 -3.46
N GLY A 78 -20.64 -4.40 -2.13
CA GLY A 78 -19.68 -3.59 -1.39
C GLY A 78 -18.27 -4.14 -1.45
N VAL A 79 -18.10 -5.47 -1.42
CA VAL A 79 -16.78 -6.11 -1.63
C VAL A 79 -16.21 -5.75 -3.00
N ALA A 80 -16.99 -5.91 -4.08
CA ALA A 80 -16.52 -5.57 -5.43
C ALA A 80 -16.14 -4.08 -5.55
N THR A 81 -16.95 -3.20 -4.96
CA THR A 81 -16.68 -1.75 -4.92
C THR A 81 -15.40 -1.46 -4.13
N ALA A 82 -15.19 -2.14 -3.00
CA ALA A 82 -13.99 -2.04 -2.18
C ALA A 82 -12.74 -2.47 -2.95
N VAL A 83 -12.82 -3.56 -3.73
CA VAL A 83 -11.71 -4.03 -4.57
C VAL A 83 -11.32 -2.99 -5.61
N VAL A 84 -12.31 -2.42 -6.31
CA VAL A 84 -12.07 -1.36 -7.30
C VAL A 84 -11.47 -0.12 -6.62
N ALA A 85 -12.04 0.31 -5.49
CA ALA A 85 -11.52 1.45 -4.74
C ALA A 85 -10.09 1.23 -4.25
N GLY A 86 -9.77 0.02 -3.76
CA GLY A 86 -8.43 -0.35 -3.31
C GLY A 86 -7.43 -0.32 -4.46
N ALA A 87 -7.77 -0.94 -5.59
CA ALA A 87 -6.94 -0.93 -6.79
C ALA A 87 -6.71 0.49 -7.35
N ALA A 88 -7.74 1.34 -7.30
CA ALA A 88 -7.67 2.72 -7.78
C ALA A 88 -6.94 3.66 -6.81
N THR A 89 -6.82 3.32 -5.52
CA THR A 89 -6.18 4.16 -4.52
C THR A 89 -4.69 4.32 -4.84
N PRO A 90 -4.22 5.53 -5.17
CA PRO A 90 -2.81 5.79 -5.37
C PRO A 90 -2.10 5.99 -4.04
N GLY A 91 -0.78 5.77 -4.03
CA GLY A 91 0.08 6.08 -2.89
C GLY A 91 0.56 4.87 -2.11
N GLY A 92 1.44 5.14 -1.16
CA GLY A 92 2.08 4.12 -0.33
C GLY A 92 1.19 3.60 0.81
N PRO A 93 1.72 2.69 1.65
CA PRO A 93 1.01 2.08 2.77
C PRO A 93 0.25 3.07 3.65
N VAL A 94 0.83 4.24 3.88
CA VAL A 94 0.22 5.27 4.72
C VAL A 94 -1.15 5.70 4.18
N VAL A 95 -1.30 5.83 2.87
CA VAL A 95 -2.58 6.24 2.26
C VAL A 95 -3.61 5.12 2.34
N GLY A 96 -3.27 3.93 1.83
CA GLY A 96 -4.18 2.79 1.81
C GLY A 96 -4.65 2.38 3.21
N PHE A 97 -3.74 2.27 4.17
CA PHE A 97 -4.12 1.91 5.54
C PHE A 97 -4.89 3.03 6.26
N SER A 98 -4.63 4.31 5.98
CA SER A 98 -5.41 5.41 6.57
C SER A 98 -6.85 5.39 6.09
N ILE A 99 -7.08 5.18 4.78
CA ILE A 99 -8.44 5.07 4.22
C ILE A 99 -9.16 3.85 4.82
N GLY A 100 -8.50 2.69 4.88
CA GLY A 100 -9.07 1.49 5.50
C GLY A 100 -9.41 1.69 6.99
N ALA A 101 -8.52 2.35 7.75
CA ALA A 101 -8.75 2.64 9.16
C ALA A 101 -9.92 3.61 9.38
N VAL A 102 -10.05 4.64 8.54
CA VAL A 102 -11.21 5.54 8.59
C VAL A 102 -12.48 4.81 8.19
N ALA A 103 -12.43 3.98 7.14
CA ALA A 103 -13.59 3.18 6.74
C ALA A 103 -14.12 2.30 7.88
N LEU A 104 -13.24 1.64 8.64
CA LEU A 104 -13.64 0.88 9.84
C LEU A 104 -14.23 1.77 10.93
N LYS A 105 -13.60 2.91 11.23
CA LYS A 105 -14.07 3.85 12.26
C LYS A 105 -15.44 4.45 11.93
N SER A 106 -15.70 4.67 10.64
CA SER A 106 -16.97 5.21 10.14
C SER A 106 -18.07 4.15 9.95
N GLY A 107 -17.85 2.91 10.39
CA GLY A 107 -18.85 1.84 10.32
C GLY A 107 -18.87 1.04 9.03
N GLY A 108 -17.80 1.09 8.23
CA GLY A 108 -17.62 0.21 7.07
C GLY A 108 -17.54 -1.27 7.48
N GLY A 109 -18.08 -2.14 6.64
CA GLY A 109 -18.07 -3.58 6.87
C GLY A 109 -16.65 -4.14 6.86
N THR A 110 -16.33 -4.94 7.88
CA THR A 110 -15.01 -5.56 8.00
C THR A 110 -14.60 -6.37 6.76
N PRO A 111 -15.47 -7.20 6.13
CA PRO A 111 -15.12 -7.89 4.89
C PRO A 111 -14.75 -6.94 3.74
N GLN A 112 -15.49 -5.83 3.60
CA GLN A 112 -15.29 -4.83 2.56
C GLN A 112 -13.96 -4.10 2.77
N VAL A 113 -13.65 -3.69 4.01
CA VAL A 113 -12.37 -3.04 4.29
C VAL A 113 -11.19 -4.00 4.09
N VAL A 114 -11.33 -5.27 4.46
CA VAL A 114 -10.28 -6.27 4.19
C VAL A 114 -10.07 -6.44 2.69
N ALA A 115 -11.14 -6.57 1.90
CA ALA A 115 -11.04 -6.63 0.44
C ALA A 115 -10.36 -5.38 -0.15
N TYR A 116 -10.70 -4.19 0.36
CA TYR A 116 -10.05 -2.94 -0.04
C TYR A 116 -8.54 -2.97 0.22
N VAL A 117 -8.11 -3.34 1.42
CA VAL A 117 -6.68 -3.37 1.79
C VAL A 117 -5.92 -4.40 0.95
N VAL A 118 -6.49 -5.59 0.76
CA VAL A 118 -5.88 -6.65 -0.06
C VAL A 118 -5.79 -6.21 -1.52
N ALA A 119 -6.85 -5.60 -2.06
CA ALA A 119 -6.85 -5.10 -3.43
C ALA A 119 -5.83 -3.96 -3.62
N TRP A 120 -5.77 -3.00 -2.70
CA TRP A 120 -4.74 -1.96 -2.73
C TRP A 120 -3.33 -2.57 -2.73
N ALA A 121 -3.07 -3.54 -1.83
CA ALA A 121 -1.77 -4.19 -1.73
C ALA A 121 -1.37 -4.94 -3.01
N LEU A 122 -2.33 -5.53 -3.73
CA LEU A 122 -2.08 -6.31 -4.95
C LEU A 122 -2.08 -5.46 -6.22
N PHE A 123 -2.89 -4.41 -6.29
CA PHE A 123 -3.24 -3.77 -7.55
C PHE A 123 -2.93 -2.28 -7.65
N ALA A 124 -2.57 -1.59 -6.55
CA ALA A 124 -2.38 -0.14 -6.51
C ALA A 124 -1.94 0.41 -7.88
N PHE A 125 -2.88 0.98 -8.62
CA PHE A 125 -2.76 1.17 -10.08
C PHE A 125 -1.53 1.99 -10.46
N GLN A 126 -1.26 3.01 -9.64
CA GLN A 126 -0.06 3.83 -9.72
C GLN A 126 1.23 3.01 -9.65
N ARG A 127 1.28 1.99 -8.78
CA ARG A 127 2.44 1.10 -8.64
C ARG A 127 2.62 0.22 -9.86
N VAL A 128 1.53 -0.34 -10.38
CA VAL A 128 1.57 -1.18 -11.58
C VAL A 128 2.16 -0.40 -12.76
N ILE A 129 1.69 0.83 -12.98
CA ILE A 129 2.14 1.66 -14.11
C ILE A 129 3.54 2.23 -13.92
N LEU A 130 3.84 2.81 -12.76
CA LEU A 130 5.10 3.53 -12.57
C LEU A 130 6.26 2.62 -12.18
N TRP A 131 6.00 1.50 -11.51
CA TRP A 131 7.04 0.68 -10.90
C TRP A 131 7.08 -0.75 -11.42
N GLU A 132 5.96 -1.35 -11.81
CA GLU A 132 5.99 -2.75 -12.24
C GLU A 132 6.25 -2.87 -13.75
N ILE A 133 5.49 -2.16 -14.59
CA ILE A 133 5.64 -2.22 -16.05
C ILE A 133 7.03 -1.73 -16.53
N PRO A 134 7.65 -0.67 -15.96
CA PRO A 134 8.96 -0.22 -16.43
C PRO A 134 10.12 -1.11 -16.00
N PHE A 135 9.97 -1.86 -14.91
CA PHE A 135 11.05 -2.67 -14.32
C PHE A 135 10.95 -4.16 -14.67
N MET A 136 9.77 -4.65 -15.06
CA MET A 136 9.51 -6.07 -15.37
C MET A 136 8.79 -6.21 -16.72
N PRO A 137 8.92 -7.37 -17.41
CA PRO A 137 8.19 -7.59 -18.66
C PRO A 137 6.68 -7.41 -18.46
N ALA A 138 6.04 -6.57 -19.28
CA ALA A 138 4.62 -6.25 -19.12
C ALA A 138 3.71 -7.49 -19.08
N ARG A 139 4.05 -8.54 -19.84
CA ARG A 139 3.33 -9.83 -19.80
C ARG A 139 3.31 -10.44 -18.40
N PHE A 140 4.44 -10.42 -17.71
CA PHE A 140 4.53 -10.93 -16.33
C PHE A 140 3.62 -10.13 -15.39
N VAL A 141 3.64 -8.80 -15.50
CA VAL A 141 2.81 -7.90 -14.68
C VAL A 141 1.32 -8.18 -14.90
N TRP A 142 0.90 -8.37 -16.15
CA TRP A 142 -0.49 -8.71 -16.47
C TRP A 142 -0.92 -10.06 -15.91
N PHE A 143 -0.08 -11.10 -16.04
CA PHE A 143 -0.37 -12.41 -15.43
C PHE A 143 -0.47 -12.32 -13.91
N ARG A 144 0.45 -11.59 -13.26
CA ARG A 144 0.42 -11.33 -11.81
C ARG A 144 -0.90 -10.68 -11.41
N CYS A 145 -1.34 -9.65 -12.14
CA CYS A 145 -2.62 -8.98 -11.88
C CYS A 145 -3.79 -9.95 -12.07
N ALA A 146 -3.86 -10.65 -13.20
CA ALA A 146 -4.96 -11.56 -13.50
C ALA A 146 -5.11 -12.67 -12.45
N VAL A 147 -4.01 -13.32 -12.06
CA VAL A 147 -4.01 -14.36 -11.02
C VAL A 147 -4.35 -13.78 -9.65
N SER A 148 -4.02 -12.51 -9.39
CA SER A 148 -4.31 -11.84 -8.12
C SER A 148 -5.79 -11.49 -7.92
N VAL A 149 -6.62 -11.47 -8.98
CA VAL A 149 -8.02 -10.96 -8.92
C VAL A 149 -8.88 -11.67 -7.89
N PRO A 150 -8.84 -13.00 -7.71
CA PRO A 150 -9.69 -13.68 -6.74
C PRO A 150 -9.35 -13.38 -5.28
N PHE A 151 -8.10 -12.99 -4.97
CA PHE A 151 -7.61 -12.94 -3.59
C PHE A 151 -8.32 -11.92 -2.68
N PRO A 152 -8.62 -10.68 -3.12
CA PRO A 152 -9.43 -9.76 -2.32
C PRO A 152 -10.81 -10.32 -1.97
N PHE A 153 -11.45 -11.02 -2.92
CA PHE A 153 -12.78 -11.63 -2.71
C PHE A 153 -12.70 -12.83 -1.76
N LEU A 154 -11.66 -13.66 -1.91
CA LEU A 154 -11.41 -14.77 -0.99
C LEU A 154 -11.14 -14.28 0.43
N ALA A 155 -10.37 -13.21 0.59
CA ALA A 155 -10.13 -12.60 1.89
C ALA A 155 -11.44 -12.11 2.54
N ALA A 156 -12.28 -11.40 1.78
CA ALA A 156 -13.62 -11.03 2.26
C ALA A 156 -14.50 -12.24 2.60
N ALA A 157 -14.48 -13.29 1.76
CA ALA A 157 -15.23 -14.53 2.00
C ALA A 157 -14.85 -15.16 3.35
N ILE A 158 -13.54 -15.26 3.60
CA ILE A 158 -13.00 -15.81 4.84
C ILE A 158 -13.47 -14.97 6.04
N VAL A 159 -13.43 -13.65 5.92
CA VAL A 159 -13.91 -12.75 6.98
C VAL A 159 -15.42 -12.91 7.19
N MET A 160 -16.23 -13.05 6.15
CA MET A 160 -17.67 -13.28 6.28
C MET A 160 -18.01 -14.62 6.95
N VAL A 161 -17.16 -15.64 6.78
CA VAL A 161 -17.37 -16.97 7.38
C VAL A 161 -16.85 -17.05 8.82
N ILE A 162 -15.68 -16.46 9.09
CA ILE A 162 -14.99 -16.57 10.39
C ILE A 162 -15.38 -15.43 11.33
N GLY A 163 -15.55 -14.22 10.79
CA GLY A 163 -16.03 -13.05 11.51
C GLY A 163 -17.53 -13.16 11.72
N LYS A 164 -17.96 -13.91 12.74
CA LYS A 164 -19.30 -13.73 13.28
C LYS A 164 -19.46 -12.27 13.73
N PRO A 165 -20.63 -11.64 13.50
CA PRO A 165 -20.90 -10.27 13.92
C PRO A 165 -20.73 -10.09 15.43
#